data_AF-A0ABD3NDR9-F1
#
_entry.id   AF-A0ABD3NDR9-F1
#
_cell.length_a   1.000
_cell.length_b   1.000
_cell.length_c   1.000
_cell.angle_alpha   90.00
_cell.angle_beta   90.00
_cell.angle_gamma   90.00
#
_symmetry.space_group_name_H-M   'P 1'
#
loop_
_entity.id
_entity.type
_entity.pdbx_description
1 polymer ?
#
loop_
_entity_poly.entity_id
_entity_poly.type
_entity_poly.pdbx_seq_one_letter_code
_entity_poly.pdbx_strand_id
1 'polypeptide(L)'
;MIQLRRWTHDLAVESRMIDDYQDDSLTSVVMRMWIKRRHLLVHDYSLVGYLLAPHPSIMQHCLINKSFQHVEAAENLVTKLLLNPALVGMDREREKARLINTFHSEYRDFSCRMGHFARVHIWVSAEDPQEKAFRWHQSYSLLYTQVLGKLACLVTSKILGIGTAERNWKQVKAVKSGQRTNTSVIKAKHQVMVYSQYQQMKAKARTVKMSCASKLWTDEDFKCCKMDVFCGDIEAGLTRESAARDSEVRNFRAWQERWEKKKLGPQGNKIFEARLLRKYGGIKYIDIDSTPHRVFKVHPSTMWFEKERGNNHYSVIGILDGFDLEKPLDHDDNEPLYEAWDTSVDFFDCVRLYYEGKVEVNVLSKDDCDSDEE
;
A
#
# COMPACT_ATOMS: atom_id res chain seq x y z
N MET A 1 -9.55 -37.64 22.66
CA MET A 1 -8.41 -38.38 22.05
C MET A 1 -8.25 -38.10 20.54
N ILE A 2 -9.34 -38.00 19.75
CA ILE A 2 -9.29 -37.70 18.30
C ILE A 2 -8.84 -36.25 18.00
N GLN A 3 -9.32 -35.26 18.76
CA GLN A 3 -8.90 -33.85 18.60
C GLN A 3 -7.41 -33.62 18.92
N LEU A 4 -6.87 -34.31 19.94
CA LEU A 4 -5.45 -34.26 20.29
C LEU A 4 -4.57 -34.88 19.20
N ARG A 5 -4.99 -36.01 18.59
CA ARG A 5 -4.26 -36.62 17.47
C ARG A 5 -4.29 -35.79 16.19
N ARG A 6 -5.41 -35.10 15.90
CA ARG A 6 -5.55 -34.17 14.76
C ARG A 6 -4.62 -32.97 14.94
N TRP A 7 -4.58 -32.37 16.13
CA TRP A 7 -3.65 -31.29 16.48
C TRP A 7 -2.17 -31.68 16.33
N THR A 8 -1.77 -32.86 16.82
CA THR A 8 -0.37 -33.31 16.70
C THR A 8 0.04 -33.63 15.26
N HIS A 9 -0.88 -34.09 14.42
CA HIS A 9 -0.61 -34.37 13.01
C HIS A 9 -0.51 -33.07 12.20
N ASP A 10 -1.42 -32.12 12.45
CA ASP A 10 -1.43 -30.81 11.79
C ASP A 10 -0.16 -30.00 12.14
N LEU A 11 0.30 -30.05 13.41
CA LEU A 11 1.55 -29.40 13.83
C LEU A 11 2.80 -30.01 13.18
N ALA A 12 2.83 -31.34 13.00
CA ALA A 12 3.96 -32.03 12.35
C ALA A 12 4.03 -31.75 10.84
N VAL A 13 2.88 -31.58 10.18
CA VAL A 13 2.79 -31.16 8.79
C VAL A 13 3.16 -29.69 8.63
N GLU A 14 2.69 -28.81 9.52
CA GLU A 14 3.05 -27.38 9.51
C GLU A 14 4.55 -27.17 9.73
N SER A 15 5.19 -27.95 10.62
CA SER A 15 6.64 -27.89 10.82
C SER A 15 7.43 -28.26 9.56
N ARG A 16 7.02 -29.32 8.83
CA ARG A 16 7.66 -29.71 7.58
C ARG A 16 7.47 -28.67 6.46
N MET A 17 6.29 -28.07 6.38
CA MET A 17 6.03 -27.04 5.36
C MET A 17 6.80 -25.74 5.62
N ILE A 18 7.18 -25.43 6.86
CA ILE A 18 8.02 -24.25 7.18
C ILE A 18 9.47 -24.46 6.69
N ASP A 19 9.96 -25.70 6.73
CA ASP A 19 11.31 -26.05 6.28
C ASP A 19 11.48 -25.91 4.75
N ASP A 20 10.39 -25.98 3.97
CA ASP A 20 10.41 -25.76 2.52
C ASP A 20 10.58 -24.27 2.13
N TYR A 21 10.40 -23.33 3.08
CA TYR A 21 10.47 -21.89 2.85
C TYR A 21 11.48 -21.22 3.79
N GLN A 22 12.75 -21.64 3.75
CA GLN A 22 13.80 -21.07 4.60
C GLN A 22 14.56 -19.87 4.01
N ASP A 23 14.40 -19.57 2.71
CA ASP A 23 15.05 -18.43 2.06
C ASP A 23 14.37 -17.09 2.42
N ASP A 24 15.08 -15.97 2.23
CA ASP A 24 14.61 -14.62 2.54
C ASP A 24 13.84 -13.95 1.39
N SER A 25 13.39 -14.72 0.39
CA SER A 25 12.51 -14.19 -0.63
C SER A 25 11.18 -13.72 -0.02
N LEU A 26 10.57 -12.72 -0.67
CA LEU A 26 9.25 -12.22 -0.28
C LEU A 26 8.22 -13.36 -0.19
N THR A 27 8.26 -14.30 -1.14
CA THR A 27 7.39 -15.47 -1.18
C THR A 27 7.53 -16.31 0.09
N SER A 28 8.76 -16.63 0.48
CA SER A 28 9.03 -17.46 1.65
C SER A 28 8.66 -16.76 2.95
N VAL A 29 8.92 -15.46 3.07
CA VAL A 29 8.43 -14.65 4.21
C VAL A 29 6.90 -14.70 4.31
N VAL A 30 6.19 -14.50 3.19
CA VAL A 30 4.72 -14.55 3.16
C VAL A 30 4.20 -15.95 3.50
N MET A 31 4.81 -16.99 2.96
CA MET A 31 4.41 -18.38 3.21
C MET A 31 4.63 -18.79 4.67
N ARG A 32 5.77 -18.42 5.27
CA ARG A 32 6.01 -18.62 6.71
C ARG A 32 4.95 -17.93 7.56
N MET A 33 4.59 -16.69 7.24
CA MET A 33 3.52 -15.97 7.93
C MET A 33 2.14 -16.62 7.76
N TRP A 34 1.84 -17.10 6.55
CA TRP A 34 0.60 -17.81 6.25
C TRP A 34 0.50 -19.12 7.03
N ILE A 35 1.51 -19.99 6.95
CA ILE A 35 1.51 -21.31 7.63
C ILE A 35 1.31 -21.11 9.13
N LYS A 36 2.04 -20.17 9.74
CA LYS A 36 1.91 -19.85 11.17
C LYS A 36 0.50 -19.44 11.59
N ARG A 37 -0.29 -18.84 10.69
CA ARG A 37 -1.65 -18.34 10.99
C ARG A 37 -2.76 -19.17 10.36
N ARG A 38 -2.42 -20.18 9.55
CA ARG A 38 -3.36 -20.97 8.76
C ARG A 38 -4.44 -21.59 9.62
N HIS A 39 -4.08 -22.23 10.74
CA HIS A 39 -5.02 -22.83 11.66
C HIS A 39 -6.03 -21.84 12.29
N LEU A 40 -5.70 -20.54 12.34
CA LEU A 40 -6.62 -19.49 12.83
C LEU A 40 -7.57 -18.98 11.73
N LEU A 41 -7.17 -19.10 10.46
CA LEU A 41 -7.91 -18.58 9.30
C LEU A 41 -8.76 -19.66 8.62
N VAL A 42 -8.35 -20.92 8.74
CA VAL A 42 -9.09 -22.09 8.24
C VAL A 42 -10.12 -22.49 9.30
N HIS A 43 -11.36 -22.04 9.10
CA HIS A 43 -12.50 -22.34 9.94
C HIS A 43 -13.71 -22.69 9.06
N ASP A 44 -14.78 -23.26 9.62
CA ASP A 44 -15.91 -23.76 8.82
C ASP A 44 -16.46 -22.73 7.81
N TYR A 45 -16.59 -21.46 8.22
CA TYR A 45 -17.08 -20.40 7.33
C TYR A 45 -16.16 -20.12 6.12
N SER A 46 -14.83 -20.23 6.26
CA SER A 46 -13.92 -19.94 5.16
C SER A 46 -13.88 -21.12 4.19
N LEU A 47 -13.93 -22.35 4.70
CA LEU A 47 -14.05 -23.57 3.89
C LEU A 47 -15.35 -23.59 3.07
N VAL A 48 -16.48 -23.28 3.71
CA VAL A 48 -17.79 -23.26 3.03
C VAL A 48 -17.94 -22.04 2.13
N GLY A 49 -17.37 -20.90 2.51
CA GLY A 49 -17.34 -19.70 1.66
C GLY A 49 -16.54 -19.94 0.38
N TYR A 50 -15.44 -20.69 0.47
CA TYR A 50 -14.67 -21.15 -0.68
C TYR A 50 -15.46 -22.14 -1.55
N LEU A 51 -16.17 -23.09 -0.92
CA LEU A 51 -17.03 -24.07 -1.60
C LEU A 51 -18.17 -23.42 -2.40
N LEU A 52 -18.73 -22.34 -1.86
CA LEU A 52 -19.89 -21.62 -2.41
C LEU A 52 -19.49 -20.33 -3.14
N ALA A 53 -18.22 -20.12 -3.47
CA ALA A 53 -17.85 -18.95 -4.25
C ALA A 53 -18.34 -19.09 -5.71
N PRO A 54 -19.13 -18.14 -6.25
CA PRO A 54 -19.66 -18.26 -7.63
C PRO A 54 -18.63 -17.88 -8.71
N HIS A 55 -17.49 -17.31 -8.31
CA HIS A 55 -16.45 -16.87 -9.25
C HIS A 55 -15.82 -18.07 -9.99
N PRO A 56 -15.79 -18.08 -11.33
CA PRO A 56 -15.39 -19.25 -12.12
C PRO A 56 -14.02 -19.84 -11.75
N SER A 57 -13.00 -18.99 -11.56
CA SER A 57 -11.64 -19.46 -11.20
C SER A 57 -11.60 -20.15 -9.84
N ILE A 58 -12.38 -19.67 -8.87
CA ILE A 58 -12.43 -20.25 -7.53
C ILE A 58 -13.17 -21.59 -7.59
N MET A 59 -14.28 -21.66 -8.35
CA MET A 59 -15.01 -22.91 -8.54
C MET A 59 -14.14 -23.99 -9.19
N GLN A 60 -13.40 -23.66 -10.25
CA GLN A 60 -12.51 -24.61 -10.92
C GLN A 60 -11.43 -25.12 -9.97
N HIS A 61 -10.83 -24.23 -9.19
CA HIS A 61 -9.86 -24.61 -8.16
C HIS A 61 -10.49 -25.48 -7.06
N CYS A 62 -11.75 -25.20 -6.69
CA CYS A 62 -12.52 -25.97 -5.73
C CYS A 62 -12.79 -27.39 -6.22
N LEU A 63 -13.17 -27.57 -7.48
CA LEU A 63 -13.46 -28.89 -8.05
C LEU A 63 -12.27 -29.86 -7.93
N ILE A 64 -11.04 -29.35 -8.05
CA ILE A 64 -9.81 -30.15 -7.97
C ILE A 64 -9.39 -30.38 -6.51
N ASN A 65 -9.52 -29.36 -5.65
CA ASN A 65 -8.98 -29.36 -4.29
C ASN A 65 -10.01 -29.67 -3.19
N LYS A 66 -11.25 -29.99 -3.56
CA LYS A 66 -12.31 -30.31 -2.60
C LYS A 66 -11.92 -31.56 -1.80
N SER A 67 -11.74 -31.37 -0.51
CA SER A 67 -11.46 -32.44 0.45
C SER A 67 -12.67 -32.73 1.35
N PHE A 68 -12.60 -33.85 2.10
CA PHE A 68 -13.59 -34.20 3.11
C PHE A 68 -13.84 -33.10 4.14
N GLN A 69 -12.81 -32.30 4.48
CA GLN A 69 -12.94 -31.19 5.44
C GLN A 69 -13.95 -30.12 4.98
N HIS A 70 -14.06 -29.88 3.68
CA HIS A 70 -15.02 -28.93 3.14
C HIS A 70 -16.47 -29.44 3.29
N VAL A 71 -16.66 -30.75 3.15
CA VAL A 71 -17.95 -31.41 3.32
C VAL A 71 -18.37 -31.39 4.78
N GLU A 72 -17.48 -31.79 5.69
CA GLU A 72 -17.70 -31.75 7.14
C GLU A 72 -18.04 -30.33 7.61
N ALA A 73 -17.29 -29.31 7.14
CA ALA A 73 -17.55 -27.92 7.45
C ALA A 73 -18.94 -27.44 6.98
N ALA A 74 -19.39 -27.87 5.79
CA ALA A 74 -20.72 -27.53 5.29
C ALA A 74 -21.83 -28.12 6.16
N GLU A 75 -21.72 -29.39 6.55
CA GLU A 75 -22.68 -30.07 7.41
C GLU A 75 -22.76 -29.43 8.81
N ASN A 76 -21.61 -29.06 9.36
CA ASN A 76 -21.52 -28.34 10.63
C ASN A 76 -22.24 -26.99 10.55
N LEU A 77 -22.06 -26.22 9.48
CA LEU A 77 -22.73 -24.92 9.33
C LEU A 77 -24.22 -25.05 9.03
N VAL A 78 -24.65 -26.02 8.23
CA VAL A 78 -26.09 -26.30 8.02
C VAL A 78 -26.74 -26.60 9.36
N THR A 79 -26.13 -27.50 10.16
CA THR A 79 -26.63 -27.86 11.48
C THR A 79 -26.64 -26.67 12.44
N LYS A 80 -25.62 -25.79 12.38
CA LYS A 80 -25.49 -24.65 13.28
C LYS A 80 -26.42 -23.49 12.94
N LEU A 81 -26.71 -23.25 11.66
CA LEU A 81 -27.37 -22.04 11.19
C LEU A 81 -28.82 -22.24 10.76
N LEU A 82 -29.17 -23.43 10.27
CA LEU A 82 -30.46 -23.68 9.62
C LEU A 82 -31.35 -24.67 10.39
N LEU A 83 -30.76 -25.53 11.22
CA LEU A 83 -31.52 -26.46 12.04
C LEU A 83 -32.25 -25.70 13.16
N ASN A 84 -33.53 -26.01 13.34
CA ASN A 84 -34.34 -25.42 14.40
C ASN A 84 -33.84 -25.91 15.77
N PRO A 85 -33.43 -25.01 16.69
CA PRO A 85 -32.93 -25.40 18.02
C PRO A 85 -34.00 -26.02 18.93
N ALA A 86 -35.29 -25.85 18.62
CA ALA A 86 -36.38 -26.41 19.43
C ALA A 86 -36.62 -27.91 19.21
N LEU A 87 -36.08 -28.49 18.12
CA LEU A 87 -36.21 -29.92 17.85
C LEU A 87 -35.28 -30.72 18.75
N VAL A 88 -35.77 -31.84 19.29
CA VAL A 88 -35.01 -32.72 20.20
C VAL A 88 -35.17 -34.18 19.76
N GLY A 89 -34.24 -35.05 20.16
CA GLY A 89 -34.31 -36.48 19.87
C GLY A 89 -34.27 -36.83 18.38
N MET A 90 -35.10 -37.81 17.98
CA MET A 90 -35.10 -38.34 16.60
C MET A 90 -35.62 -37.34 15.56
N ASP A 91 -36.52 -36.43 15.93
CA ASP A 91 -37.03 -35.43 14.99
C ASP A 91 -35.94 -34.43 14.60
N ARG A 92 -35.04 -34.11 15.53
CA ARG A 92 -33.84 -33.29 15.26
C ARG A 92 -32.92 -33.98 14.26
N GLU A 93 -32.65 -35.28 14.43
CA GLU A 93 -31.77 -36.02 13.54
C GLU A 93 -32.39 -36.23 12.15
N ARG A 94 -33.71 -36.46 12.06
CA ARG A 94 -34.43 -36.53 10.78
C ARG A 94 -34.36 -35.20 10.02
N GLU A 95 -34.63 -34.08 10.70
CA GLU A 95 -34.58 -32.77 10.04
C GLU A 95 -33.16 -32.38 9.66
N LYS A 96 -32.17 -32.67 10.51
CA LYS A 96 -30.75 -32.50 10.18
C LYS A 96 -30.38 -33.29 8.92
N ALA A 97 -30.74 -34.56 8.84
CA ALA A 97 -30.49 -35.39 7.67
C ALA A 97 -31.18 -34.84 6.41
N ARG A 98 -32.42 -34.35 6.54
CA ARG A 98 -33.15 -33.70 5.44
C ARG A 98 -32.39 -32.48 4.93
N LEU A 99 -32.01 -31.56 5.81
CA LEU A 99 -31.30 -30.33 5.43
C LEU A 99 -29.94 -30.62 4.77
N ILE A 100 -29.17 -31.56 5.32
CA ILE A 100 -27.86 -31.95 4.77
C ILE A 100 -28.02 -32.60 3.38
N ASN A 101 -28.96 -33.52 3.22
CA ASN A 101 -29.21 -34.18 1.93
C ASN A 101 -29.68 -33.18 0.87
N THR A 102 -30.60 -32.27 1.23
CA THR A 102 -31.04 -31.19 0.35
C THR A 102 -29.88 -30.28 -0.04
N PHE A 103 -29.03 -29.89 0.91
CA PHE A 103 -27.84 -29.09 0.62
C PHE A 103 -26.91 -29.79 -0.38
N HIS A 104 -26.60 -31.07 -0.19
CA HIS A 104 -25.70 -31.81 -1.09
C HIS A 104 -26.27 -31.95 -2.50
N SER A 105 -27.60 -32.14 -2.63
CA SER A 105 -28.27 -32.15 -3.92
C SER A 105 -28.20 -30.79 -4.62
N GLU A 106 -28.56 -29.71 -3.92
CA GLU A 106 -28.51 -28.35 -4.48
C GLU A 106 -27.07 -27.92 -4.79
N TYR A 107 -26.10 -28.34 -3.98
CA TYR A 107 -24.68 -28.08 -4.21
C TYR A 107 -24.17 -28.79 -5.46
N ARG A 108 -24.63 -30.02 -5.71
CA ARG A 108 -24.34 -30.71 -6.97
C ARG A 108 -24.82 -29.88 -8.16
N ASP A 109 -26.07 -29.41 -8.12
CA ASP A 109 -26.62 -28.57 -9.20
C ASP A 109 -25.82 -27.28 -9.39
N PHE A 110 -25.39 -26.63 -8.30
CA PHE A 110 -24.53 -25.45 -8.34
C PHE A 110 -23.16 -25.76 -8.97
N SER A 111 -22.48 -26.81 -8.51
CA SER A 111 -21.13 -27.19 -8.96
C SER A 111 -21.11 -27.65 -10.43
N CYS A 112 -22.15 -28.34 -10.87
CA CYS A 112 -22.28 -28.85 -12.23
C CYS A 112 -22.99 -27.87 -13.17
N ARG A 113 -23.41 -26.68 -12.69
CA ARG A 113 -24.20 -25.70 -13.43
C ARG A 113 -25.46 -26.32 -14.06
N MET A 114 -26.20 -27.09 -13.27
CA MET A 114 -27.40 -27.81 -13.68
C MET A 114 -28.67 -27.14 -13.12
N GLY A 115 -29.83 -27.52 -13.68
CA GLY A 115 -31.13 -27.04 -13.21
C GLY A 115 -31.24 -25.52 -13.32
N HIS A 116 -31.56 -24.85 -12.20
CA HIS A 116 -31.63 -23.39 -12.15
C HIS A 116 -30.29 -22.71 -12.51
N PHE A 117 -29.18 -23.38 -12.20
CA PHE A 117 -27.83 -22.88 -12.42
C PHE A 117 -27.33 -23.08 -13.85
N ALA A 118 -28.13 -23.64 -14.77
CA ALA A 118 -27.75 -23.81 -16.17
C ALA A 118 -27.76 -22.50 -16.98
N ARG A 119 -28.31 -21.42 -16.42
CA ARG A 119 -28.41 -20.11 -17.09
C ARG A 119 -27.02 -19.51 -17.25
N VAL A 120 -26.60 -19.15 -18.46
CA VAL A 120 -25.23 -18.64 -18.68
C VAL A 120 -25.02 -17.25 -18.06
N HIS A 121 -26.01 -16.35 -18.16
CA HIS A 121 -25.87 -14.96 -17.72
C HIS A 121 -25.56 -14.78 -16.23
N ILE A 122 -26.03 -15.70 -15.36
CA ILE A 122 -25.74 -15.60 -13.92
C ILE A 122 -24.24 -15.78 -13.69
N TRP A 123 -23.57 -16.65 -14.45
CA TRP A 123 -22.14 -16.88 -14.30
C TRP A 123 -21.29 -15.76 -14.89
N VAL A 124 -21.76 -15.14 -15.97
CA VAL A 124 -21.11 -13.92 -16.51
C VAL A 124 -21.12 -12.81 -15.46
N SER A 125 -22.22 -12.64 -14.72
CA SER A 125 -22.27 -11.66 -13.63
C SER A 125 -21.37 -12.01 -12.44
N ALA A 126 -21.07 -13.30 -12.21
CA ALA A 126 -20.20 -13.75 -11.13
C ALA A 126 -18.70 -13.51 -11.41
N GLU A 127 -18.34 -13.25 -12.67
CA GLU A 127 -16.98 -12.96 -13.09
C GLU A 127 -16.59 -11.49 -12.84
N ASP A 128 -17.57 -10.60 -12.67
CA ASP A 128 -17.32 -9.20 -12.33
C ASP A 128 -16.62 -9.08 -10.96
N PRO A 129 -15.40 -8.50 -10.88
CA PRO A 129 -14.69 -8.29 -9.62
C PRO A 129 -15.44 -7.43 -8.59
N GLN A 130 -16.41 -6.61 -9.02
CA GLN A 130 -17.22 -5.79 -8.12
C GLN A 130 -18.39 -6.58 -7.51
N GLU A 131 -18.78 -7.70 -8.12
CA GLU A 131 -19.91 -8.49 -7.65
C GLU A 131 -19.50 -9.30 -6.41
N LYS A 132 -20.31 -9.17 -5.35
CA LYS A 132 -20.03 -9.84 -4.08
C LYS A 132 -20.76 -11.18 -4.08
N ALA A 133 -20.06 -12.25 -3.70
CA ALA A 133 -20.64 -13.60 -3.66
C ALA A 133 -22.01 -13.69 -2.96
N PHE A 134 -22.20 -13.01 -1.82
CA PHE A 134 -23.49 -13.02 -1.11
C PHE A 134 -24.62 -12.33 -1.89
N ARG A 135 -24.32 -11.27 -2.65
CA ARG A 135 -25.31 -10.56 -3.49
C ARG A 135 -25.68 -11.37 -4.70
N TRP A 136 -24.70 -12.05 -5.28
CA TRP A 136 -24.94 -13.02 -6.34
C TRP A 136 -25.88 -14.14 -5.87
N HIS A 137 -25.59 -14.76 -4.72
CA HIS A 137 -26.48 -15.79 -4.15
C HIS A 137 -27.86 -15.24 -3.77
N GLN A 138 -27.93 -14.01 -3.27
CA GLN A 138 -29.21 -13.36 -2.98
C GLN A 138 -30.07 -13.23 -4.24
N SER A 139 -29.46 -12.89 -5.37
CA SER A 139 -30.16 -12.67 -6.65
C SER A 139 -30.54 -13.98 -7.35
N TYR A 140 -29.64 -14.97 -7.32
CA TYR A 140 -29.75 -16.15 -8.19
C TYR A 140 -29.89 -17.49 -7.47
N SER A 141 -29.60 -17.58 -6.17
CA SER A 141 -29.70 -18.85 -5.42
C SER A 141 -30.82 -18.85 -4.38
N LEU A 142 -31.01 -17.74 -3.67
CA LEU A 142 -31.83 -17.67 -2.46
C LEU A 142 -33.31 -18.04 -2.69
N LEU A 143 -33.88 -17.63 -3.81
CA LEU A 143 -35.30 -17.89 -4.14
C LEU A 143 -35.53 -19.27 -4.74
N TYR A 144 -34.48 -19.90 -5.29
CA TYR A 144 -34.60 -21.14 -6.09
C TYR A 144 -34.11 -22.38 -5.34
N THR A 145 -33.41 -22.19 -4.23
CA THR A 145 -32.89 -23.27 -3.38
C THR A 145 -33.48 -23.17 -1.98
N GLN A 146 -33.69 -24.29 -1.33
CA GLN A 146 -34.26 -24.36 0.01
C GLN A 146 -33.19 -24.13 1.08
N VAL A 147 -31.99 -24.66 0.88
CA VAL A 147 -30.92 -24.70 1.89
C VAL A 147 -29.68 -23.96 1.40
N LEU A 148 -29.18 -24.27 0.19
CA LEU A 148 -27.92 -23.76 -0.33
C LEU A 148 -27.88 -22.24 -0.39
N GLY A 149 -28.89 -21.59 -0.98
CA GLY A 149 -28.91 -20.14 -1.15
C GLY A 149 -28.95 -19.40 0.18
N LYS A 150 -29.70 -19.92 1.16
CA LYS A 150 -29.72 -19.37 2.53
C LYS A 150 -28.36 -19.51 3.20
N LEU A 151 -27.77 -20.71 3.15
CA LEU A 151 -26.46 -20.97 3.72
C LEU A 151 -25.39 -20.09 3.06
N ALA A 152 -25.36 -20.05 1.72
CA ALA A 152 -24.40 -19.29 0.95
C ALA A 152 -24.45 -17.80 1.28
N CYS A 153 -25.65 -17.20 1.36
CA CYS A 153 -25.82 -15.82 1.77
C CYS A 153 -25.28 -15.56 3.19
N LEU A 154 -25.58 -16.43 4.15
CA LEU A 154 -25.12 -16.29 5.54
C LEU A 154 -23.59 -16.43 5.67
N VAL A 155 -23.00 -17.37 4.93
CA VAL A 155 -21.57 -17.67 4.99
C VAL A 155 -20.76 -16.58 4.29
N THR A 156 -21.12 -16.25 3.05
CA THR A 156 -20.34 -15.30 2.23
C THR A 156 -20.56 -13.82 2.62
N SER A 157 -21.60 -13.52 3.40
CA SER A 157 -21.78 -12.18 4.00
C SER A 157 -21.04 -12.00 5.34
N LYS A 158 -20.55 -13.09 5.95
CA LYS A 158 -19.91 -13.04 7.26
C LYS A 158 -18.59 -12.27 7.18
N ILE A 159 -18.45 -11.26 8.01
CA ILE A 159 -17.18 -10.55 8.19
C ILE A 159 -16.28 -11.45 9.06
N LEU A 160 -15.27 -12.06 8.45
CA LEU A 160 -14.34 -13.00 9.12
C LEU A 160 -13.19 -12.30 9.87
N GLY A 161 -13.02 -10.99 9.68
CA GLY A 161 -11.96 -10.22 10.33
C GLY A 161 -12.39 -9.53 11.63
N ILE A 162 -11.59 -9.67 12.69
CA ILE A 162 -11.78 -8.97 13.98
C ILE A 162 -11.54 -7.46 13.91
N GLY A 163 -10.84 -6.97 12.88
CA GLY A 163 -10.39 -5.59 12.79
C GLY A 163 -11.50 -4.53 12.79
N THR A 164 -12.73 -4.87 12.38
CA THR A 164 -13.87 -3.95 12.51
C THR A 164 -14.35 -3.84 13.95
N ALA A 165 -14.39 -4.96 14.69
CA ALA A 165 -14.74 -4.97 16.10
C ALA A 165 -13.67 -4.24 16.94
N GLU A 166 -12.38 -4.47 16.67
CA GLU A 166 -11.29 -3.77 17.36
C GLU A 166 -11.32 -2.26 17.13
N ARG A 167 -11.57 -1.81 15.89
CA ARG A 167 -11.73 -0.38 15.59
C ARG A 167 -12.92 0.23 16.33
N ASN A 168 -14.04 -0.48 16.40
CA ASN A 168 -15.20 -0.04 17.17
C ASN A 168 -14.91 0.01 18.66
N TRP A 169 -14.17 -0.97 19.19
CA TRP A 169 -13.73 -0.99 20.58
C TRP A 169 -12.82 0.18 20.94
N LYS A 170 -11.91 0.58 20.04
CA LYS A 170 -11.11 1.80 20.19
C LYS A 170 -12.00 3.04 20.38
N GLN A 171 -13.11 3.13 19.65
CA GLN A 171 -14.06 4.23 19.81
C GLN A 171 -14.85 4.15 21.12
N VAL A 172 -15.26 2.95 21.53
CA VAL A 172 -15.89 2.77 22.86
C VAL A 172 -14.97 3.26 23.96
N LYS A 173 -13.66 2.92 23.90
CA LYS A 173 -12.66 3.40 24.86
C LYS A 173 -12.55 4.92 24.87
N ALA A 174 -12.54 5.56 23.70
CA ALA A 174 -12.50 7.02 23.61
C ALA A 174 -13.76 7.68 24.21
N VAL A 175 -14.95 7.14 23.91
CA VAL A 175 -16.23 7.64 24.46
C VAL A 175 -16.29 7.47 25.98
N LYS A 176 -15.74 6.37 26.51
CA LYS A 176 -15.74 6.08 27.95
C LYS A 176 -14.52 6.63 28.70
N SER A 177 -13.60 7.31 28.03
CA SER A 177 -12.46 7.97 28.68
C SER A 177 -12.76 9.43 29.04
N GLY A 178 -12.15 9.93 30.13
CA GLY A 178 -12.21 11.34 30.53
C GLY A 178 -13.58 11.76 31.07
N GLN A 179 -14.07 12.94 30.67
CA GLN A 179 -15.30 13.56 31.20
C GLN A 179 -16.60 12.83 30.80
N ARG A 180 -16.55 11.80 29.93
CA ARG A 180 -17.73 11.08 29.40
C ARG A 180 -17.90 9.66 29.94
N THR A 181 -17.18 9.30 31.00
CA THR A 181 -17.22 7.98 31.67
C THR A 181 -18.63 7.53 32.04
N ASN A 182 -19.50 8.45 32.45
CA ASN A 182 -20.89 8.19 32.87
C ASN A 182 -21.91 8.07 31.71
N THR A 183 -21.45 8.02 30.45
CA THR A 183 -22.36 7.83 29.30
C THR A 183 -22.98 6.44 29.35
N SER A 184 -24.31 6.37 29.26
CA SER A 184 -25.03 5.09 29.25
C SER A 184 -24.61 4.22 28.05
N VAL A 185 -24.64 2.90 28.25
CA VAL A 185 -24.18 1.91 27.25
C VAL A 185 -24.89 2.08 25.90
N ILE A 186 -26.19 2.38 25.92
CA ILE A 186 -27.00 2.60 24.71
C ILE A 186 -26.54 3.86 23.96
N LYS A 187 -26.30 4.97 24.67
CA LYS A 187 -25.80 6.20 24.04
C LYS A 187 -24.39 6.00 23.46
N ALA A 188 -23.51 5.31 24.19
CA ALA A 188 -22.18 4.96 23.69
C ALA A 188 -22.24 4.09 22.43
N LYS A 189 -23.14 3.09 22.39
CA LYS A 189 -23.36 2.25 21.19
C LYS A 189 -23.76 3.08 19.97
N HIS A 190 -24.72 3.99 20.10
CA HIS A 190 -25.16 4.84 18.99
C HIS A 190 -24.04 5.76 18.49
N GLN A 191 -23.31 6.42 19.41
CA GLN A 191 -22.19 7.29 19.04
C GLN A 191 -21.09 6.53 18.29
N VAL A 192 -20.71 5.35 18.81
CA VAL A 192 -19.70 4.50 18.17
C VAL A 192 -20.17 4.02 16.81
N MET A 193 -21.45 3.68 16.65
CA MET A 193 -22.02 3.27 15.36
C MET A 193 -21.92 4.38 14.32
N VAL A 194 -22.37 5.60 14.65
CA VAL A 194 -22.28 6.77 13.76
C VAL A 194 -20.83 7.06 13.37
N TYR A 195 -19.93 7.07 14.36
CA TYR A 195 -18.51 7.34 14.08
C TYR A 195 -17.88 6.24 13.21
N SER A 196 -18.21 4.97 13.46
CA SER A 196 -17.72 3.84 12.67
C SER A 196 -18.16 3.92 11.21
N GLN A 197 -19.43 4.29 10.96
CA GLN A 197 -19.97 4.47 9.62
C GLN A 197 -19.31 5.66 8.92
N TYR A 198 -19.15 6.79 9.61
CA TYR A 198 -18.45 7.95 9.08
C TYR A 198 -17.01 7.62 8.67
N GLN A 199 -16.26 6.91 9.52
CA GLN A 199 -14.89 6.51 9.20
C GLN A 199 -14.82 5.53 8.03
N GLN A 200 -15.77 4.61 7.90
CA GLN A 200 -15.86 3.73 6.73
C GLN A 200 -16.14 4.51 5.45
N MET A 201 -17.06 5.48 5.48
CA MET A 201 -17.34 6.35 4.34
C MET A 201 -16.10 7.19 3.96
N LYS A 202 -15.43 7.78 4.95
CA LYS A 202 -14.18 8.54 4.75
C LYS A 202 -13.07 7.68 4.15
N ALA A 203 -12.92 6.44 4.60
CA ALA A 203 -11.95 5.49 4.04
C ALA A 203 -12.28 5.14 2.58
N LYS A 204 -13.55 4.84 2.27
CA LYS A 204 -14.00 4.60 0.88
C LYS A 204 -13.72 5.81 -0.01
N ALA A 205 -14.06 7.02 0.43
CA ALA A 205 -13.80 8.24 -0.31
C ALA A 205 -12.29 8.44 -0.56
N ARG A 206 -11.44 8.13 0.43
CA ARG A 206 -9.98 8.13 0.25
C ARG A 206 -9.52 7.08 -0.76
N THR A 207 -10.05 5.84 -0.69
CA THR A 207 -9.74 4.79 -1.67
C THR A 207 -10.13 5.23 -3.08
N VAL A 208 -11.31 5.81 -3.27
CA VAL A 208 -11.74 6.35 -4.57
C VAL A 208 -10.80 7.46 -5.04
N LYS A 209 -10.46 8.41 -4.16
CA LYS A 209 -9.49 9.47 -4.48
C LYS A 209 -8.11 8.91 -4.84
N MET A 210 -7.63 7.89 -4.13
CA MET A 210 -6.36 7.22 -4.42
C MET A 210 -6.43 6.39 -5.71
N SER A 211 -7.57 5.78 -6.05
CA SER A 211 -7.74 5.08 -7.33
C SER A 211 -7.77 6.05 -8.53
N CYS A 212 -8.14 7.31 -8.30
CA CYS A 212 -7.97 8.37 -9.30
C CYS A 212 -6.50 8.82 -9.40
N ALA A 213 -5.70 8.68 -8.34
CA ALA A 213 -4.30 9.10 -8.34
C ALA A 213 -3.37 8.21 -9.20
N SER A 214 -3.84 7.04 -9.64
CA SER A 214 -3.16 6.19 -10.63
C SER A 214 -3.74 6.29 -12.05
N LYS A 215 -4.84 7.05 -12.23
CA LYS A 215 -5.28 7.51 -13.56
C LYS A 215 -4.59 8.83 -13.83
N LEU A 216 -3.26 8.78 -13.89
CA LEU A 216 -2.49 9.88 -14.44
C LEU A 216 -2.81 9.96 -15.93
N TRP A 217 -2.85 11.18 -16.45
CA TRP A 217 -2.93 11.40 -17.88
C TRP A 217 -1.73 10.72 -18.51
N THR A 218 -2.00 9.82 -19.45
CA THR A 218 -0.97 9.22 -20.29
C THR A 218 -0.74 10.13 -21.50
N ASP A 219 0.40 10.01 -22.16
CA ASP A 219 0.66 10.77 -23.41
C ASP A 219 -0.41 10.49 -24.49
N GLU A 220 -1.07 9.33 -24.43
CA GLU A 220 -2.25 9.01 -25.24
C GLU A 220 -3.45 9.94 -24.92
N ASP A 221 -3.67 10.29 -23.65
CA ASP A 221 -4.74 11.18 -23.22
C ASP A 221 -4.51 12.62 -23.72
N PHE A 222 -3.24 13.07 -23.78
CA PHE A 222 -2.87 14.38 -24.35
C PHE A 222 -3.12 14.44 -25.86
N LYS A 223 -2.76 13.37 -26.60
CA LYS A 223 -3.03 13.23 -28.04
C LYS A 223 -4.54 13.21 -28.34
N CYS A 224 -5.31 12.45 -27.56
CA CYS A 224 -6.77 12.36 -27.73
C CYS A 224 -7.45 13.72 -27.46
N CYS A 225 -6.95 14.49 -26.50
CA CYS A 225 -7.45 15.84 -26.20
C CYS A 225 -6.90 16.94 -27.12
N LYS A 226 -6.04 16.61 -28.10
CA LYS A 226 -5.36 17.56 -29.00
C LYS A 226 -4.63 18.68 -28.25
N MET A 227 -4.12 18.40 -27.05
CA MET A 227 -3.48 19.41 -26.22
C MET A 227 -2.20 19.95 -26.85
N ASP A 228 -1.51 19.14 -27.64
CA ASP A 228 -0.31 19.52 -28.40
C ASP A 228 -0.55 20.74 -29.32
N VAL A 229 -1.77 20.87 -29.85
CA VAL A 229 -2.17 22.00 -30.72
C VAL A 229 -2.32 23.31 -29.93
N PHE A 230 -2.72 23.22 -28.65
CA PHE A 230 -2.95 24.39 -27.80
C PHE A 230 -1.71 24.75 -26.96
N CYS A 231 -0.84 23.78 -26.66
CA CYS A 231 0.37 23.97 -25.86
C CYS A 231 1.63 24.17 -26.71
N GLY A 232 1.57 24.01 -28.04
CA GLY A 232 2.74 24.14 -28.92
C GLY A 232 3.44 25.51 -28.82
N ASP A 233 2.69 26.60 -28.65
CA ASP A 233 3.25 27.94 -28.45
C ASP A 233 3.94 28.08 -27.08
N ILE A 234 3.44 27.40 -26.05
CA ILE A 234 4.02 27.37 -24.70
C ILE A 234 5.29 26.54 -24.71
N GLU A 235 5.30 25.40 -25.40
CA GLU A 235 6.47 24.54 -25.54
C GLU A 235 7.57 25.24 -26.36
N ALA A 236 7.22 25.88 -27.48
CA ALA A 236 8.14 26.71 -28.25
C ALA A 236 8.67 27.91 -27.44
N GLY A 237 7.83 28.52 -26.60
CA GLY A 237 8.21 29.57 -25.65
C GLY A 237 9.19 29.08 -24.59
N LEU A 238 8.90 27.95 -23.93
CA LEU A 238 9.77 27.33 -22.94
C LEU A 238 11.09 26.86 -23.52
N THR A 239 11.09 26.38 -24.77
CA THR A 239 12.31 25.96 -25.47
C THR A 239 13.18 27.16 -25.82
N ARG A 240 12.58 28.28 -26.25
CA ARG A 240 13.28 29.57 -26.43
C ARG A 240 13.79 30.12 -25.11
N GLU A 241 13.01 30.07 -24.04
CA GLU A 241 13.44 30.48 -22.70
C GLU A 241 14.51 29.57 -22.11
N SER A 242 14.48 28.26 -22.40
CA SER A 242 15.53 27.32 -22.01
C SER A 242 16.82 27.63 -22.75
N ALA A 243 16.74 27.87 -24.06
CA ALA A 243 17.88 28.26 -24.88
C ALA A 243 18.45 29.64 -24.48
N ALA A 244 17.59 30.57 -24.04
CA ALA A 244 18.00 31.87 -23.50
C ALA A 244 18.65 31.72 -22.10
N ARG A 245 18.12 30.85 -21.24
CA ARG A 245 18.69 30.56 -19.91
C ARG A 245 20.05 29.87 -19.97
N ASP A 246 20.29 29.02 -20.97
CA ASP A 246 21.62 28.43 -21.21
C ASP A 246 22.67 29.49 -21.62
N SER A 247 22.24 30.71 -21.99
CA SER A 247 23.13 31.84 -22.29
C SER A 247 23.25 32.88 -21.16
N GLU A 248 22.43 32.78 -20.10
CA GLU A 248 22.50 33.67 -18.95
C GLU A 248 23.45 33.11 -17.88
N VAL A 249 24.39 33.95 -17.41
CA VAL A 249 25.29 33.63 -16.30
C VAL A 249 24.46 33.26 -15.07
N ARG A 250 24.66 32.04 -14.53
CA ARG A 250 23.90 31.54 -13.38
C ARG A 250 24.16 32.42 -12.15
N ASN A 251 23.11 32.98 -11.56
CA ASN A 251 23.19 33.69 -10.28
C ASN A 251 23.21 32.67 -9.12
N PHE A 252 24.28 32.65 -8.33
CA PHE A 252 24.39 31.85 -7.13
C PHE A 252 24.29 32.74 -5.88
N ARG A 253 23.33 32.44 -5.01
CA ARG A 253 23.15 33.12 -3.73
C ARG A 253 24.04 32.46 -2.68
N ALA A 254 25.14 33.10 -2.31
CA ALA A 254 26.12 32.58 -1.35
C ALA A 254 25.68 32.74 0.12
N TRP A 255 24.44 32.36 0.42
CA TRP A 255 23.90 32.27 1.77
C TRP A 255 22.81 31.21 1.84
N GLN A 256 22.57 30.69 3.05
CA GLN A 256 21.48 29.75 3.29
C GLN A 256 20.13 30.48 3.29
N GLU A 257 19.25 30.10 2.37
CA GLU A 257 17.93 30.73 2.21
C GLU A 257 16.92 30.25 3.25
N ARG A 258 15.84 31.02 3.49
CA ARG A 258 14.84 30.69 4.53
C ARG A 258 14.18 29.34 4.32
N TRP A 259 13.93 28.96 3.07
CA TRP A 259 13.30 27.69 2.73
C TRP A 259 14.20 26.48 3.02
N GLU A 260 15.52 26.67 3.07
CA GLU A 260 16.50 25.61 3.40
C GLU A 260 16.48 25.23 4.89
N LYS A 261 16.04 26.14 5.76
CA LYS A 261 16.00 25.95 7.23
C LYS A 261 14.84 25.06 7.72
N LYS A 262 14.14 24.39 6.80
CA LYS A 262 12.97 23.57 7.11
C LYS A 262 13.39 22.26 7.76
N LYS A 263 12.75 21.90 8.89
CA LYS A 263 13.01 20.62 9.57
C LYS A 263 12.61 19.43 8.70
N LEU A 264 13.53 18.48 8.53
CA LEU A 264 13.34 17.28 7.72
C LEU A 264 12.90 16.08 8.56
N GLY A 265 12.04 15.25 7.99
CA GLY A 265 11.62 13.98 8.57
C GLY A 265 12.70 12.90 8.45
N PRO A 266 12.51 11.75 9.11
CA PRO A 266 13.51 10.67 9.17
C PRO A 266 13.74 9.91 7.84
N GLN A 267 12.95 10.19 6.81
CA GLN A 267 13.06 9.59 5.47
C GLN A 267 13.53 10.60 4.39
N GLY A 268 13.94 11.81 4.80
CA GLY A 268 14.28 12.88 3.85
C GLY A 268 13.06 13.43 3.08
N ASN A 269 13.31 14.25 2.06
CA ASN A 269 12.28 14.78 1.17
C ASN A 269 12.83 14.99 -0.24
N LYS A 270 12.42 14.15 -1.20
CA LYS A 270 12.90 14.18 -2.59
C LYS A 270 12.64 15.50 -3.32
N ILE A 271 11.53 16.19 -3.02
CA ILE A 271 11.22 17.49 -3.62
C ILE A 271 12.20 18.55 -3.11
N PHE A 272 12.54 18.46 -1.83
CA PHE A 272 13.49 19.36 -1.20
C PHE A 272 14.91 19.12 -1.71
N GLU A 273 15.31 17.86 -1.86
CA GLU A 273 16.58 17.45 -2.48
C GLU A 273 16.73 18.00 -3.91
N ALA A 274 15.70 17.85 -4.75
CA ALA A 274 15.72 18.41 -6.11
C ALA A 274 15.85 19.95 -6.12
N ARG A 275 15.24 20.63 -5.15
CA ARG A 275 15.36 22.09 -5.01
C ARG A 275 16.77 22.50 -4.57
N LEU A 276 17.41 21.74 -3.69
CA LEU A 276 18.81 21.94 -3.31
C LEU A 276 19.75 21.67 -4.50
N LEU A 277 19.53 20.61 -5.27
CA LEU A 277 20.33 20.32 -6.47
C LEU A 277 20.24 21.43 -7.51
N ARG A 278 19.07 22.06 -7.66
CA ARG A 278 18.91 23.23 -8.53
C ARG A 278 19.77 24.42 -8.07
N LYS A 279 20.00 24.58 -6.77
CA LYS A 279 20.85 25.66 -6.22
C LYS A 279 22.33 25.32 -6.27
N TYR A 280 22.73 24.15 -5.76
CA TYR A 280 24.13 23.79 -5.53
C TYR A 280 24.74 22.91 -6.63
N GLY A 281 23.93 22.14 -7.36
CA GLY A 281 24.39 21.16 -8.34
C GLY A 281 25.30 21.77 -9.40
N GLY A 282 26.47 21.16 -9.61
CA GLY A 282 27.45 21.56 -10.62
C GLY A 282 28.30 22.79 -10.30
N ILE A 283 28.11 23.42 -9.14
CA ILE A 283 28.96 24.54 -8.69
C ILE A 283 30.35 24.03 -8.32
N LYS A 284 31.38 24.83 -8.57
CA LYS A 284 32.76 24.51 -8.17
C LYS A 284 33.19 25.35 -6.98
N TYR A 285 34.02 24.79 -6.11
CA TYR A 285 34.59 25.50 -4.96
C TYR A 285 36.00 25.00 -4.66
N ILE A 286 36.77 25.82 -3.95
CA ILE A 286 38.14 25.49 -3.53
C ILE A 286 38.11 25.10 -2.06
N ASP A 287 38.75 24.00 -1.71
CA ASP A 287 39.09 23.73 -0.32
C ASP A 287 40.37 24.49 0.06
N ILE A 288 40.20 25.48 0.94
CA ILE A 288 41.25 26.39 1.39
C ILE A 288 42.21 25.69 2.36
N ASP A 289 41.73 24.65 3.06
CA ASP A 289 42.49 23.95 4.10
C ASP A 289 43.47 22.92 3.53
N SER A 290 43.29 22.50 2.27
CA SER A 290 44.25 21.66 1.56
C SER A 290 45.34 22.46 0.85
N THR A 291 46.61 22.08 1.06
CA THR A 291 47.76 22.54 0.26
C THR A 291 48.40 21.34 -0.46
N PRO A 292 48.38 21.27 -1.81
CA PRO A 292 47.80 22.25 -2.76
C PRO A 292 46.27 22.26 -2.72
N HIS A 293 45.69 23.43 -3.00
CA HIS A 293 44.25 23.68 -2.99
C HIS A 293 43.51 22.74 -3.95
N ARG A 294 42.60 21.94 -3.41
CA ARG A 294 41.76 21.03 -4.19
C ARG A 294 40.52 21.77 -4.72
N VAL A 295 40.17 21.50 -5.97
CA VAL A 295 38.95 22.03 -6.59
C VAL A 295 37.91 20.94 -6.60
N PHE A 296 36.80 21.18 -5.92
CA PHE A 296 35.65 20.29 -5.92
C PHE A 296 34.58 20.81 -6.87
N LYS A 297 33.80 19.90 -7.44
CA LYS A 297 32.56 20.19 -8.15
C LYS A 297 31.42 19.53 -7.40
N VAL A 298 30.31 20.23 -7.19
CA VAL A 298 29.13 19.63 -6.55
C VAL A 298 28.49 18.60 -7.48
N HIS A 299 28.16 17.43 -6.91
CA HIS A 299 27.51 16.35 -7.63
C HIS A 299 26.18 16.82 -8.30
N PRO A 300 25.95 16.50 -9.58
CA PRO A 300 24.85 17.11 -10.35
C PRO A 300 23.47 16.51 -10.05
N SER A 301 23.39 15.28 -9.52
CA SER A 301 22.14 14.51 -9.47
C SER A 301 21.74 13.98 -8.10
N THR A 302 22.58 14.12 -7.06
CA THR A 302 22.32 13.58 -5.72
C THR A 302 22.91 14.45 -4.62
N MET A 303 22.27 14.45 -3.44
CA MET A 303 22.78 15.07 -2.22
C MET A 303 23.05 14.00 -1.15
N TRP A 304 23.92 14.29 -0.18
CA TRP A 304 24.15 13.42 0.97
C TRP A 304 23.10 13.69 2.04
N PHE A 305 22.37 12.67 2.50
CA PHE A 305 21.37 12.83 3.55
C PHE A 305 21.91 12.33 4.88
N GLU A 306 22.16 13.26 5.81
CA GLU A 306 22.68 12.93 7.13
C GLU A 306 21.54 12.85 8.17
N LYS A 307 21.57 11.76 8.95
CA LYS A 307 20.53 11.44 9.92
C LYS A 307 21.03 11.59 11.34
N GLU A 308 20.83 12.77 11.89
CA GLU A 308 21.08 13.06 13.30
C GLU A 308 19.77 13.18 14.11
N ARG A 309 19.80 12.74 15.37
CA ARG A 309 18.62 12.76 16.25
C ARG A 309 18.16 14.19 16.51
N GLY A 310 17.17 14.64 15.73
CA GLY A 310 16.57 15.97 15.84
C GLY A 310 17.16 17.00 14.86
N ASN A 311 18.16 16.62 14.06
CA ASN A 311 18.89 17.50 13.14
C ASN A 311 19.17 16.83 11.78
N ASN A 312 18.15 16.22 11.16
CA ASN A 312 18.30 15.67 9.82
C ASN A 312 18.51 16.81 8.81
N HIS A 313 19.55 16.73 7.98
CA HIS A 313 19.87 17.74 6.97
C HIS A 313 20.47 17.09 5.72
N TYR A 314 20.58 17.88 4.66
CA TYR A 314 21.27 17.49 3.43
C TYR A 314 22.58 18.24 3.33
N SER A 315 23.64 17.51 3.02
CA SER A 315 24.98 18.05 2.78
C SER A 315 25.34 17.86 1.30
N VAL A 316 26.19 18.74 0.82
CA VAL A 316 26.62 18.80 -0.58
C VAL A 316 27.71 17.75 -0.81
N ILE A 317 27.65 17.02 -1.92
CA ILE A 317 28.71 16.08 -2.29
C ILE A 317 29.68 16.80 -3.22
N GLY A 318 30.89 17.08 -2.74
CA GLY A 318 32.00 17.56 -3.56
C GLY A 318 32.70 16.40 -4.22
N ILE A 319 32.73 16.38 -5.56
CA ILE A 319 33.48 15.41 -6.35
C ILE A 319 34.78 16.03 -6.89
N LEU A 320 35.85 15.23 -6.90
CA LEU A 320 37.15 15.56 -7.47
C LEU A 320 37.23 15.11 -8.94
N ASP A 321 38.21 15.66 -9.67
CA ASP A 321 38.49 15.23 -11.04
C ASP A 321 38.89 13.74 -11.07
N GLY A 322 38.16 12.95 -11.87
CA GLY A 322 38.33 11.49 -11.96
C GLY A 322 37.17 10.68 -11.37
N PHE A 323 36.21 11.31 -10.69
CA PHE A 323 35.00 10.65 -10.18
C PHE A 323 34.12 10.09 -11.31
N ASP A 324 33.73 8.82 -11.23
CA ASP A 324 32.89 8.15 -12.20
C ASP A 324 31.40 8.25 -11.80
N LEU A 325 30.61 8.99 -12.59
CA LEU A 325 29.19 9.23 -12.35
C LEU A 325 28.31 7.99 -12.61
N GLU A 326 28.81 6.98 -13.34
CA GLU A 326 28.06 5.76 -13.65
C GLU A 326 28.15 4.74 -12.52
N LYS A 327 29.17 4.85 -11.68
CA LYS A 327 29.40 3.96 -10.54
C LYS A 327 28.72 4.51 -9.26
N PRO A 328 28.29 3.62 -8.34
CA PRO A 328 27.80 4.04 -7.03
C PRO A 328 28.83 4.89 -6.26
N LEU A 329 28.36 5.72 -5.33
CA LEU A 329 29.21 6.50 -4.42
C LEU A 329 30.15 5.59 -3.60
N ASP A 330 29.62 4.46 -3.11
CA ASP A 330 30.34 3.51 -2.24
C ASP A 330 31.26 2.53 -3.00
N HIS A 331 31.59 2.79 -4.26
CA HIS A 331 32.52 1.96 -5.02
C HIS A 331 33.97 2.29 -4.64
N ASP A 332 34.84 1.29 -4.49
CA ASP A 332 36.24 1.46 -4.05
C ASP A 332 37.01 2.54 -4.85
N ASP A 333 36.78 2.62 -6.17
CA ASP A 333 37.37 3.65 -7.05
C ASP A 333 36.88 5.09 -6.76
N ASN A 334 35.64 5.24 -6.28
CA ASN A 334 34.98 6.54 -6.05
C ASN A 334 35.12 7.04 -4.61
N GLU A 335 35.28 6.13 -3.63
CA GLU A 335 35.42 6.45 -2.20
C GLU A 335 36.46 7.55 -1.89
N PRO A 336 37.66 7.60 -2.51
CA PRO A 336 38.62 8.67 -2.25
C PRO A 336 38.38 9.95 -3.08
N LEU A 337 37.38 9.95 -3.97
CA LEU A 337 37.14 11.00 -4.97
C LEU A 337 35.91 11.86 -4.66
N TYR A 338 35.25 11.66 -3.53
CA TYR A 338 34.18 12.53 -3.06
C TYR A 338 34.29 12.85 -1.57
N GLU A 339 33.69 13.96 -1.17
CA GLU A 339 33.58 14.38 0.23
C GLU A 339 32.23 15.06 0.47
N ALA A 340 31.63 14.84 1.65
CA ALA A 340 30.41 15.53 2.05
C ALA A 340 30.76 16.85 2.75
N TRP A 341 30.14 17.94 2.30
CA TRP A 341 30.35 19.30 2.78
C TRP A 341 29.04 19.92 3.27
N ASP A 342 29.07 20.48 4.47
CA ASP A 342 27.93 21.23 4.99
C ASP A 342 27.79 22.58 4.31
N THR A 343 26.55 23.06 4.17
CA THR A 343 26.25 24.39 3.62
C THR A 343 26.48 25.48 4.67
N SER A 344 27.69 25.55 5.23
CA SER A 344 28.13 26.53 6.22
C SER A 344 28.59 27.84 5.56
N VAL A 345 28.91 28.85 6.38
CA VAL A 345 29.48 30.12 5.89
C VAL A 345 30.82 29.87 5.18
N ASP A 346 31.63 28.95 5.71
CA ASP A 346 32.93 28.59 5.16
C ASP A 346 32.81 28.02 3.74
N PHE A 347 31.80 27.17 3.50
CA PHE A 347 31.50 26.67 2.14
C PHE A 347 31.19 27.80 1.16
N PHE A 348 30.42 28.80 1.59
CA PHE A 348 30.10 29.95 0.73
C PHE A 348 31.32 30.81 0.42
N ASP A 349 32.25 30.97 1.35
CA ASP A 349 33.53 31.64 1.12
C ASP A 349 34.43 30.85 0.14
N CYS A 350 34.47 29.52 0.26
CA CYS A 350 35.15 28.63 -0.67
C CYS A 350 34.62 28.75 -2.12
N VAL A 351 33.30 28.87 -2.28
CA VAL A 351 32.66 29.12 -3.58
C VAL A 351 33.01 30.51 -4.10
N ARG A 352 32.95 31.53 -3.24
CA ARG A 352 33.24 32.93 -3.60
C ARG A 352 34.67 33.09 -4.10
N LEU A 353 35.65 32.51 -3.40
CA LEU A 353 37.05 32.53 -3.80
C LEU A 353 37.28 31.82 -5.13
N TYR A 354 36.58 30.71 -5.42
CA TYR A 354 36.73 30.02 -6.71
C TYR A 354 36.27 30.88 -7.89
N TYR A 355 35.17 31.64 -7.73
CA TYR A 355 34.55 32.43 -8.80
C TYR A 355 34.98 33.90 -8.81
N GLU A 356 35.85 34.33 -7.90
CA GLU A 356 36.41 35.69 -7.91
C GLU A 356 37.14 35.95 -9.24
N GLY A 357 36.62 36.91 -10.02
CA GLY A 357 37.14 37.25 -11.35
C GLY A 357 36.72 36.33 -12.51
N LYS A 358 35.82 35.35 -12.28
CA LYS A 358 35.27 34.47 -13.34
C LYS A 358 33.85 34.90 -13.73
N VAL A 359 33.51 34.78 -15.02
CA VAL A 359 32.21 35.19 -15.57
C VAL A 359 31.21 34.01 -15.67
N GLU A 360 31.62 32.80 -15.28
CA GLU A 360 30.80 31.57 -15.41
C GLU A 360 29.58 31.54 -14.46
N VAL A 361 29.73 32.08 -13.25
CA VAL A 361 28.69 32.13 -12.21
C VAL A 361 28.78 33.47 -11.50
N ASN A 362 27.65 34.17 -11.39
CA ASN A 362 27.57 35.44 -10.67
C ASN A 362 27.23 35.14 -9.19
N VAL A 363 28.22 35.28 -8.32
CA VAL A 363 28.07 34.99 -6.89
C VAL A 363 27.58 36.24 -6.17
N LEU A 364 26.33 36.22 -5.71
CA LEU A 364 25.70 37.32 -4.98
C LEU A 364 25.97 37.20 -3.49
N SER A 365 26.26 38.32 -2.83
CA SER A 365 26.30 38.42 -1.38
C SER A 365 24.91 38.80 -0.83
N LYS A 366 24.67 38.54 0.46
CA LYS A 366 23.39 38.82 1.11
C LYS A 366 23.07 40.33 1.16
N ASP A 367 24.10 41.18 1.09
CA ASP A 367 23.93 42.64 1.12
C ASP A 367 23.55 43.22 -0.26
N ASP A 368 23.64 42.43 -1.33
CA ASP A 368 23.39 42.86 -2.71
C ASP A 368 21.98 42.52 -3.23
N CYS A 369 21.15 41.79 -2.46
CA CYS A 369 19.84 41.33 -2.94
C CYS A 369 18.82 41.05 -1.81
N ASP A 370 17.77 41.87 -1.74
CA ASP A 370 16.67 41.76 -0.74
C ASP A 370 15.55 40.76 -1.13
N SER A 371 15.69 39.99 -2.20
CA SER A 371 14.62 39.09 -2.70
C SER A 371 14.59 37.73 -2.00
N ASP A 372 14.27 37.74 -0.70
CA ASP A 372 13.64 36.60 -0.02
C ASP A 372 12.12 36.64 -0.29
N GLU A 373 11.68 36.49 -1.55
CA GLU A 373 10.26 36.29 -1.86
C GLU A 373 9.88 34.79 -1.76
N GLU A 374 8.81 34.56 -1.01
CA GLU A 374 8.07 33.35 -0.57
C GLU A 374 8.52 31.93 -0.97
#